data_AF-A0A7V4PC76-F1
#
_entry.id   AF-A0A7V4PC76-F1
#
_cell.length_a   1.000
_cell.length_b   1.000
_cell.length_c   1.000
_cell.angle_alpha   90.00
_cell.angle_beta   90.00
_cell.angle_gamma   90.00
#
_symmetry.space_group_name_H-M   'P 1'
#
loop_
_entity.id
_entity.type
_entity.pdbx_description
1 polymer ?
#
loop_
_entity_poly.entity_id
_entity_poly.type
_entity_poly.pdbx_seq_one_letter_code
_entity_poly.pdbx_strand_id
1 'polypeptide(L)'
;MVTSGLDQRGYDTLDAERAGMRQRTDAEQLAFAVTQQRVLLTHNGRHFLVLHRQYLLDGRVHHGIIHLPENSRLPRPSRVTQLTIRAALMLDWLGTWPDPRSQFLKWGDLQRHLTQGYRPPGWSEAEIRLALGQTGRSP
;
A
#
# COMPACT_ATOMS: atom_id res chain seq x y z
N MET A 1 -4.18 14.20 -1.69
CA MET A 1 -3.46 13.11 -2.40
C MET A 1 -3.35 11.94 -1.42
N VAL A 2 -3.01 10.71 -1.82
CA VAL A 2 -2.85 9.61 -0.84
C VAL A 2 -1.69 9.90 0.12
N THR A 3 -0.59 10.49 -0.38
CA THR A 3 0.56 10.94 0.43
C THR A 3 0.18 11.90 1.54
N SER A 4 -0.55 12.97 1.26
CA SER A 4 -0.97 13.93 2.30
C SER A 4 -1.77 13.30 3.44
N GLY A 5 -2.58 12.27 3.15
CA GLY A 5 -3.35 11.57 4.18
C GLY A 5 -2.51 10.59 5.01
N LEU A 6 -1.41 10.08 4.44
CA LEU A 6 -0.41 9.28 5.14
C LEU A 6 0.55 10.15 5.96
N ASP A 7 0.95 11.31 5.44
CA ASP A 7 1.78 12.28 6.19
C ASP A 7 1.08 12.71 7.49
N GLN A 8 -0.24 12.98 7.42
CA GLN A 8 -1.07 13.30 8.60
C GLN A 8 -1.16 12.15 9.61
N ARG A 9 -0.86 10.92 9.19
CA ARG A 9 -0.79 9.73 10.06
C ARG A 9 0.63 9.43 10.53
N GLY A 10 1.60 10.27 10.21
CA GLY A 10 2.98 10.15 10.66
C GLY A 10 3.88 9.29 9.76
N TYR A 11 3.43 8.88 8.58
CA TYR A 11 4.31 8.18 7.63
C TYR A 11 5.20 9.19 6.88
N ASP A 12 6.47 8.82 6.67
CA ASP A 12 7.35 9.56 5.76
C ASP A 12 7.05 9.17 4.31
N THR A 13 6.31 10.03 3.59
CA THR A 13 5.92 9.77 2.21
C THR A 13 6.63 10.64 1.18
N LEU A 14 6.90 10.02 0.03
CA LEU A 14 7.45 10.66 -1.16
C LEU A 14 6.69 10.13 -2.38
N ASP A 15 5.91 10.99 -3.04
CA ASP A 15 5.23 10.61 -4.28
C ASP A 15 6.19 10.62 -5.48
N ALA A 16 5.82 9.87 -6.52
CA ALA A 16 6.62 9.72 -7.72
C ALA A 16 6.83 11.04 -8.49
N GLU A 17 5.97 12.05 -8.32
CA GLU A 17 6.14 13.34 -8.98
C GLU A 17 7.22 14.15 -8.28
N ARG A 18 7.13 14.29 -6.95
CA ARG A 18 8.17 14.88 -6.10
C ARG A 18 9.52 14.16 -6.19
N ALA A 19 9.51 12.85 -6.42
CA ALA A 19 10.73 12.06 -6.62
C ALA A 19 11.32 12.20 -8.04
N GLY A 20 10.66 12.87 -8.98
CA GLY A 20 11.09 12.89 -10.39
C GLY A 20 10.94 11.55 -11.12
N MET A 21 10.13 10.65 -10.57
CA MET A 21 9.97 9.26 -11.02
C MET A 21 8.72 9.03 -11.89
N ARG A 22 7.83 10.02 -12.04
CA ARG A 22 6.54 9.90 -12.74
C ARG A 22 6.63 9.38 -14.19
N GLN A 23 7.71 9.70 -14.91
CA GLN A 23 7.94 9.28 -16.30
C GLN A 23 8.98 8.15 -16.43
N ARG A 24 9.42 7.59 -15.30
CA ARG A 24 10.43 6.52 -15.25
C ARG A 24 9.73 5.17 -15.28
N THR A 25 10.45 4.16 -15.77
CA THR A 25 9.95 2.79 -15.86
C THR A 25 9.67 2.19 -14.48
N ASP A 26 8.80 1.17 -14.40
CA ASP A 26 8.51 0.47 -13.15
C ASP A 26 9.79 -0.08 -12.48
N ALA A 27 10.76 -0.53 -13.28
CA ALA A 27 12.05 -1.03 -12.79
C ALA A 27 12.89 0.08 -12.14
N GLU A 28 12.94 1.27 -12.76
CA GLU A 28 13.63 2.43 -12.21
C GLU A 28 12.94 2.94 -10.94
N GLN A 29 11.60 2.92 -10.90
CA GLN A 29 10.82 3.25 -9.71
C GLN A 29 11.13 2.30 -8.55
N LEU A 30 11.18 0.99 -8.81
CA LEU A 30 11.55 0.02 -7.78
C LEU A 30 13.00 0.23 -7.33
N ALA A 31 13.93 0.40 -8.25
CA ALA A 31 15.33 0.65 -7.92
C ALA A 31 15.49 1.90 -7.05
N PHE A 32 14.81 2.99 -7.40
CA PHE A 32 14.79 4.20 -6.58
C PHE A 32 14.21 3.96 -5.19
N ALA A 33 13.08 3.25 -5.08
CA ALA A 33 12.52 2.91 -3.77
C ALA A 33 13.49 2.08 -2.92
N VAL A 34 14.26 1.17 -3.55
CA VAL A 34 15.32 0.42 -2.87
C VAL A 34 16.44 1.33 -2.40
N THR A 35 16.96 2.24 -3.23
CA THR A 35 18.04 3.15 -2.81
C THR A 35 17.62 4.11 -1.69
N GLN A 36 16.33 4.48 -1.66
CA GLN A 36 15.76 5.34 -0.62
C GLN A 36 15.28 4.56 0.63
N GLN A 37 15.40 3.23 0.63
CA GLN A 37 14.92 2.35 1.70
C GLN A 37 13.40 2.45 1.98
N ARG A 38 12.60 2.61 0.92
CA ARG A 38 11.15 2.87 1.01
C ARG A 38 10.31 1.69 0.53
N VAL A 39 9.17 1.48 1.19
CA VAL A 39 8.09 0.63 0.67
C VAL A 39 7.47 1.31 -0.55
N LEU A 40 7.28 0.55 -1.64
CA LEU A 40 6.65 1.05 -2.85
C LEU A 40 5.14 0.78 -2.84
N LEU A 41 4.32 1.84 -2.90
CA LEU A 41 2.88 1.72 -3.13
C LEU A 41 2.58 1.84 -4.63
N THR A 42 1.78 0.93 -5.18
CA THR A 42 1.47 0.93 -6.62
C THR A 42 0.05 0.48 -6.94
N HIS A 43 -0.50 0.99 -8.04
CA HIS A 43 -1.70 0.46 -8.68
C HIS A 43 -1.37 -0.60 -9.75
N ASN A 44 -0.12 -0.64 -10.24
CA ASN A 44 0.34 -1.52 -11.33
C ASN A 44 0.85 -2.87 -10.82
N GLY A 45 -0.04 -3.65 -10.20
CA GLY A 45 0.34 -4.92 -9.56
C GLY A 45 0.98 -5.94 -10.51
N ARG A 46 0.62 -5.96 -11.80
CA ARG A 46 1.13 -6.93 -12.77
C ARG A 46 2.62 -6.75 -13.03
N HIS A 47 3.07 -5.54 -13.34
CA HIS A 47 4.47 -5.29 -13.67
C HIS A 47 5.36 -5.42 -12.44
N PHE A 48 4.93 -4.87 -11.30
CA PHE A 48 5.71 -4.97 -10.07
C PHE A 48 5.80 -6.39 -9.51
N LEU A 49 4.82 -7.27 -9.79
CA LEU A 49 4.93 -8.69 -9.44
C LEU A 49 6.06 -9.39 -10.23
N VAL A 50 6.22 -9.05 -11.51
CA VAL A 50 7.32 -9.57 -12.33
C VAL A 50 8.66 -9.08 -11.77
N LEU A 51 8.77 -7.78 -11.47
CA LEU A 51 9.99 -7.20 -10.90
C LEU A 51 10.33 -7.77 -9.53
N HIS A 52 9.34 -7.94 -8.66
CA HIS A 52 9.50 -8.60 -7.37
C HIS A 52 10.12 -10.00 -7.53
N ARG A 53 9.57 -10.83 -8.42
CA ARG A 53 10.11 -12.17 -8.69
C ARG A 53 11.54 -12.10 -9.22
N GLN A 54 11.84 -11.15 -10.10
CA GLN A 54 13.20 -10.96 -10.60
C GLN A 54 14.17 -10.61 -9.48
N TYR A 55 13.80 -9.70 -8.56
CA TYR A 55 14.63 -9.38 -7.39
C TYR A 55 14.91 -10.62 -6.54
N LEU A 56 13.91 -11.45 -6.28
CA LEU A 56 14.11 -12.69 -5.53
C LEU A 56 15.04 -13.67 -6.26
N LEU A 57 14.87 -13.85 -7.57
CA LEU A 57 15.72 -14.74 -8.38
C LEU A 57 17.18 -14.26 -8.42
N ASP A 58 17.39 -12.95 -8.46
CA ASP A 58 18.72 -12.33 -8.48
C ASP A 58 19.37 -12.26 -7.08
N GLY A 59 18.71 -12.75 -6.02
CA GLY A 59 19.17 -12.60 -4.64
C GLY A 59 19.19 -11.15 -4.13
N ARG A 60 18.43 -10.26 -4.79
CA ARG A 60 18.31 -8.84 -4.45
C ARG A 60 17.19 -8.62 -3.45
N VAL A 61 17.32 -7.55 -2.66
CA VAL A 61 16.36 -7.18 -1.63
C VAL A 61 15.67 -5.87 -1.98
N HIS A 62 14.36 -5.78 -1.74
CA HIS A 62 13.61 -4.53 -1.73
C HIS A 62 12.91 -4.34 -0.37
N HIS A 63 12.45 -3.13 -0.07
CA HIS A 63 11.87 -2.81 1.26
C HIS A 63 10.38 -3.15 1.39
N GLY A 64 9.75 -3.60 0.31
CA GLY A 64 8.37 -4.06 0.27
C GLY A 64 7.63 -3.42 -0.89
N ILE A 65 6.65 -4.13 -1.44
CA ILE A 65 5.77 -3.63 -2.50
C ILE A 65 4.34 -3.90 -2.08
N ILE A 66 3.54 -2.84 -2.06
CA ILE A 66 2.12 -2.92 -1.72
C ILE A 66 1.30 -2.54 -2.95
N HIS A 67 0.48 -3.49 -3.41
CA HIS A 67 -0.48 -3.30 -4.49
C HIS A 67 -1.84 -2.93 -3.93
N LEU A 68 -2.28 -1.71 -4.23
CA LEU A 68 -3.61 -1.19 -3.91
C LEU A 68 -4.41 -1.07 -5.21
N PRO A 69 -5.51 -1.80 -5.41
CA PRO A 69 -6.36 -1.58 -6.58
C PRO A 69 -7.09 -0.24 -6.47
N GLU A 70 -7.13 0.54 -7.55
CA GLU A 70 -7.94 1.75 -7.59
C GLU A 70 -9.43 1.39 -7.62
N ASN A 71 -10.22 1.98 -6.72
CA ASN A 71 -11.68 1.82 -6.72
C ASN A 71 -12.32 2.97 -7.51
N SER A 72 -12.37 2.83 -8.84
CA SER A 72 -12.88 3.86 -9.75
C SER A 72 -14.37 4.17 -9.59
N ARG A 73 -15.13 3.34 -8.86
CA ARG A 73 -16.58 3.51 -8.65
C ARG A 73 -16.92 4.54 -7.56
N LEU A 74 -15.97 4.91 -6.70
CA LEU A 74 -16.18 5.91 -5.67
C LEU A 74 -15.87 7.33 -6.19
N PRO A 75 -16.63 8.36 -5.75
CA PRO A 75 -16.26 9.75 -5.95
C PRO A 75 -14.85 10.03 -5.46
N ARG A 76 -14.13 10.94 -6.15
CA ARG A 76 -12.71 11.22 -5.88
C ARG A 76 -12.38 11.43 -4.39
N PRO A 77 -13.14 12.21 -3.59
CA PRO A 77 -12.84 12.39 -2.17
C PRO A 77 -12.87 11.06 -1.39
N SER A 78 -13.96 10.31 -1.52
CA SER A 78 -14.13 9.00 -0.87
C SER A 78 -13.08 7.99 -1.32
N ARG A 79 -12.70 8.03 -2.60
CA ARG A 79 -11.64 7.18 -3.15
C ARG A 79 -10.27 7.47 -2.52
N VAL A 80 -9.89 8.75 -2.42
CA VAL A 80 -8.60 9.15 -1.81
C VAL A 80 -8.58 8.76 -0.33
N THR A 81 -9.67 9.02 0.39
CA THR A 81 -9.81 8.63 1.80
C THR A 81 -9.66 7.12 1.97
N GLN A 82 -10.42 6.32 1.20
CA GLN A 82 -10.33 4.86 1.27
C GLN A 82 -8.91 4.35 0.95
N LEU A 83 -8.27 4.86 -0.10
CA LEU A 83 -6.91 4.45 -0.47
C LEU A 83 -5.89 4.81 0.61
N THR A 84 -6.04 5.97 1.25
CA THR A 84 -5.18 6.39 2.38
C THR A 84 -5.30 5.42 3.54
N ILE A 85 -6.52 5.09 3.94
CA ILE A 85 -6.77 4.13 5.03
C ILE A 85 -6.22 2.75 4.69
N ARG A 86 -6.45 2.25 3.47
CA ARG A 86 -5.91 0.96 3.03
C ARG A 86 -4.39 0.95 3.04
N ALA A 87 -3.76 2.00 2.53
CA ALA A 87 -2.31 2.11 2.49
C ALA A 87 -1.71 2.07 3.90
N ALA A 88 -2.24 2.88 4.82
CA ALA A 88 -1.80 2.91 6.21
C ALA A 88 -1.98 1.55 6.90
N LEU A 89 -3.16 0.92 6.77
CA LEU A 89 -3.40 -0.44 7.30
C LEU A 89 -2.39 -1.47 6.78
N MET A 90 -2.08 -1.42 5.49
CA MET A 90 -1.13 -2.35 4.89
C MET A 90 0.32 -2.08 5.32
N LEU A 91 0.70 -0.81 5.51
CA LEU A 91 2.02 -0.43 6.02
C LEU A 91 2.19 -0.88 7.47
N ASP A 92 1.19 -0.64 8.33
CA ASP A 92 1.22 -1.11 9.71
C ASP A 92 1.26 -2.64 9.77
N TRP A 93 0.44 -3.31 8.95
CA TRP A 93 0.43 -4.77 8.91
C TRP A 93 1.77 -5.33 8.47
N LEU A 94 2.38 -4.79 7.41
CA LEU A 94 3.73 -5.17 7.00
C LEU A 94 4.76 -4.93 8.12
N GLY A 95 4.66 -3.81 8.84
CA GLY A 95 5.53 -3.49 9.97
C GLY A 95 5.44 -4.47 11.15
N THR A 96 4.40 -5.28 11.24
CA THR A 96 4.28 -6.34 12.26
C THR A 96 5.04 -7.63 11.91
N TRP A 97 5.55 -7.77 10.69
CA TRP A 97 6.16 -9.01 10.23
C TRP A 97 7.62 -9.11 10.70
N PRO A 98 8.12 -10.30 11.11
CA PRO A 98 9.51 -10.47 11.54
C PRO A 98 10.55 -10.11 10.48
N ASP A 99 10.24 -10.35 9.19
CA ASP A 99 11.02 -9.86 8.06
C ASP A 99 10.10 -9.22 7.00
N PRO A 100 9.93 -7.89 7.03
CA PRO A 100 9.07 -7.19 6.08
C PRO A 100 9.74 -6.99 4.71
N ARG A 101 11.02 -7.33 4.57
CA ARG A 101 11.76 -7.10 3.33
C ARG A 101 11.34 -8.09 2.26
N SER A 102 11.46 -7.63 1.02
CA SER A 102 11.13 -8.38 -0.18
C SER A 102 9.72 -8.97 -0.21
N GLN A 103 8.77 -8.38 0.53
CA GLN A 103 7.37 -8.81 0.50
C GLN A 103 6.60 -8.11 -0.64
N PHE A 104 5.72 -8.86 -1.30
CA PHE A 104 4.75 -8.33 -2.26
C PHE A 104 3.34 -8.58 -1.71
N LEU A 105 2.68 -7.53 -1.22
CA LEU A 105 1.36 -7.60 -0.61
C LEU A 105 0.30 -7.00 -1.53
N LYS A 106 -0.86 -7.64 -1.60
CA LYS A 106 -2.06 -7.10 -2.27
C LYS A 106 -3.09 -6.74 -1.21
N TRP A 107 -3.89 -5.71 -1.48
CA TRP A 107 -5.03 -5.38 -0.60
C TRP A 107 -5.90 -6.59 -0.29
N GLY A 108 -6.12 -7.48 -1.27
CA GLY A 108 -6.91 -8.70 -1.08
C GLY A 108 -6.37 -9.66 0.00
N ASP A 109 -5.07 -9.61 0.30
CA ASP A 109 -4.45 -10.43 1.34
C ASP A 109 -4.90 -9.95 2.71
N LEU A 110 -4.72 -8.66 3.02
CA LEU A 110 -5.18 -8.06 4.29
C LEU A 110 -6.71 -8.05 4.39
N GLN A 111 -7.40 -7.76 3.28
CA GLN A 111 -8.86 -7.70 3.24
C GLN A 111 -9.48 -9.01 3.76
N ARG A 112 -8.92 -10.16 3.37
CA ARG A 112 -9.39 -11.48 3.84
C ARG A 112 -9.32 -11.60 5.36
N HIS A 113 -8.18 -11.24 5.95
CA HIS A 113 -8.00 -11.27 7.39
C HIS A 113 -8.99 -10.35 8.10
N LEU A 114 -9.16 -9.11 7.62
CA LEU A 114 -10.10 -8.16 8.19
C LEU A 114 -11.55 -8.69 8.16
N THR A 115 -11.95 -9.33 7.06
CA THR A 115 -13.28 -9.96 6.93
C THR A 115 -13.46 -11.20 7.80
N GLN A 116 -12.37 -11.84 8.22
CA GLN A 116 -12.36 -12.99 9.13
C GLN A 116 -12.28 -12.57 10.61
N GLY A 117 -12.34 -11.28 10.90
CA GLY A 117 -12.34 -10.76 12.27
C GLY A 117 -10.98 -10.31 12.81
N TYR A 118 -9.91 -10.37 12.00
CA TYR A 118 -8.64 -9.75 12.40
C TYR A 118 -8.83 -8.25 12.61
N ARG A 119 -8.26 -7.74 13.70
CA ARG A 119 -8.27 -6.32 14.08
C ARG A 119 -6.86 -5.87 14.41
N PRO A 120 -6.22 -5.08 13.52
CA PRO A 120 -4.92 -4.50 13.81
C PRO A 120 -5.01 -3.59 15.05
N PRO A 121 -4.04 -3.66 15.98
CA PRO A 121 -3.98 -2.73 17.10
C PRO A 121 -3.95 -1.28 16.63
N GLY A 122 -4.65 -0.39 17.34
CA GLY A 122 -4.67 1.05 17.02
C GLY A 122 -5.66 1.47 15.93
N TRP A 123 -6.42 0.54 15.35
CA TRP A 123 -7.40 0.82 14.30
C TRP A 123 -8.85 0.69 14.79
N SER A 124 -9.67 1.71 14.50
CA SER A 124 -11.09 1.70 14.89
C SER A 124 -11.96 0.86 13.93
N GLU A 125 -13.08 0.31 14.41
CA GLU A 125 -14.06 -0.38 13.55
C GLU A 125 -14.58 0.52 12.41
N ALA A 126 -14.67 1.84 12.63
CA ALA A 126 -15.09 2.78 11.60
C ALA A 126 -14.07 2.85 10.46
N GLU A 127 -12.78 2.91 10.76
CA GLU A 127 -11.71 2.91 9.76
C GLU A 127 -11.61 1.57 9.03
N ILE A 128 -11.79 0.46 9.74
CA ILE A 128 -11.78 -0.88 9.12
C ILE A 128 -12.95 -1.01 8.14
N ARG A 129 -14.16 -0.61 8.52
CA ARG A 129 -15.32 -0.58 7.60
C ARG A 129 -15.06 0.32 6.39
N LEU A 130 -14.46 1.49 6.60
CA LEU A 130 -14.09 2.41 5.51
C LEU A 130 -13.07 1.78 4.55
N ALA A 131 -12.05 1.09 5.08
CA ALA A 131 -11.08 0.33 4.29
C ALA A 131 -11.75 -0.78 3.46
N LEU A 132 -12.69 -1.50 4.06
CA LEU A 132 -13.48 -2.54 3.41
C LEU A 132 -14.50 -2.00 2.40
N GLY A 133 -14.76 -0.68 2.41
CA GLY A 133 -15.76 -0.03 1.56
C GLY A 133 -17.20 -0.23 2.02
N GLN A 134 -17.39 -0.50 3.31
CA GLN A 134 -18.68 -0.77 3.96
C GLN A 134 -19.34 0.52 4.52
N THR A 135 -19.14 1.66 3.87
CA THR A 135 -19.67 2.95 4.36
C THR A 135 -21.17 3.07 4.08
N GLY A 136 -21.98 2.87 5.13
CA GLY A 136 -23.46 2.93 5.18
C GLY A 136 -24.10 1.54 5.00
N ARG A 137 -24.87 0.93 5.91
CA ARG A 137 -25.77 1.38 6.99
C ARG A 137 -25.34 0.82 8.36
N SER A 138 -25.55 1.57 9.44
CA SER A 138 -25.91 0.92 10.72
C SER A 138 -27.29 0.28 10.53
N PRO A 139 -27.56 -0.94 11.01
CA PRO A 139 -28.93 -1.42 11.11
C PRO A 139 -29.80 -0.42 11.87
#